data_AF-A0A3N5LIS3-F1
#
_entry.id   AF-A0A3N5LIS3-F1
#
_cell.length_a   1.000
_cell.length_b   1.000
_cell.length_c   1.000
_cell.angle_alpha   90.00
_cell.angle_beta   90.00
_cell.angle_gamma   90.00
#
_symmetry.space_group_name_H-M   'P 1'
#
loop_
_entity.id
_entity.type
_entity.pdbx_description
1 polymer ?
#
loop_
_entity_poly.entity_id
_entity_poly.type
_entity_poly.pdbx_seq_one_letter_code
_entity_poly.pdbx_strand_id
1 'polypeptide(L)'
;MKKLAIGCLAMVVLVVAAAVIGSFYAYRKVTSTVAGFTELARIPDLERSIRNQSQFAAPASGELTALQLQRYLAVQQAIQTRLGIRVRELERTYQTLLEKDEAELLDVPKVIAAYRDVAAIFLEAKQTQVDALNEAGLSLGEYQWIRRQAYAALGMPMA
;
A
#
# COMPACT_ATOMS: atom_id res chain seq x y z
N MET A 1 33.98 -50.98 5.61
CA MET A 1 33.01 -49.91 5.95
C MET A 1 33.19 -48.61 5.13
N LYS A 2 33.66 -48.64 3.87
CA LYS A 2 33.81 -47.42 3.02
C LYS A 2 32.59 -47.14 2.12
N LYS A 3 31.81 -48.19 1.79
CA LYS A 3 30.63 -48.09 0.90
C LYS A 3 29.42 -47.40 1.57
N LEU A 4 29.32 -47.46 2.90
CA LEU A 4 28.27 -46.77 3.67
C LEU A 4 28.55 -45.27 3.84
N ALA A 5 29.83 -44.88 3.95
CA ALA A 5 30.23 -43.47 4.04
C ALA A 5 29.94 -42.71 2.73
N ILE A 6 30.13 -43.36 1.58
CA ILE A 6 29.87 -42.77 0.25
C ILE A 6 28.36 -42.58 0.03
N GLY A 7 27.53 -43.54 0.46
CA GLY A 7 26.06 -43.42 0.37
C GLY A 7 25.49 -42.31 1.27
N CYS A 8 26.02 -42.17 2.49
CA CYS A 8 25.61 -41.11 3.42
C CYS A 8 26.02 -39.72 2.90
N LEU A 9 27.23 -39.59 2.37
CA LEU A 9 27.72 -38.32 1.82
C LEU A 9 26.91 -37.90 0.57
N ALA A 10 26.55 -38.84 -0.30
CA ALA A 10 25.68 -38.56 -1.44
C ALA A 10 24.28 -38.09 -1.03
N MET A 11 23.70 -38.68 0.03
CA MET A 11 22.40 -38.25 0.57
C MET A 11 22.46 -36.84 1.16
N VAL A 12 23.51 -36.52 1.93
CA VAL A 12 23.72 -35.18 2.49
C VAL A 12 23.85 -34.13 1.39
N VAL A 13 24.61 -34.42 0.33
CA VAL A 13 24.77 -33.51 -0.81
C VAL A 13 23.43 -33.26 -1.51
N LEU A 14 22.60 -34.30 -1.70
CA LEU A 14 21.27 -34.14 -2.28
C LEU A 14 20.33 -33.30 -1.40
N VAL A 15 20.35 -33.50 -0.08
CA VAL A 15 19.54 -32.71 0.85
C VAL A 15 19.98 -31.26 0.86
N VAL A 16 21.29 -30.98 0.88
CA VAL A 16 21.83 -29.62 0.82
C VAL A 16 21.50 -28.98 -0.53
N ALA A 17 21.64 -29.69 -1.64
CA ALA A 17 21.27 -29.19 -2.96
C ALA A 17 19.78 -28.86 -3.04
N ALA A 18 18.91 -29.73 -2.53
CA ALA A 18 17.47 -29.48 -2.46
C ALA A 18 17.13 -28.29 -1.56
N ALA A 19 17.82 -28.15 -0.42
CA ALA A 19 17.64 -27.01 0.48
C ALA A 19 18.08 -25.70 -0.15
N VAL A 20 19.22 -25.67 -0.87
CA VAL A 20 19.72 -24.50 -1.59
C VAL A 20 18.78 -24.11 -2.74
N ILE A 21 18.34 -25.08 -3.53
CA ILE A 21 17.40 -24.83 -4.65
C ILE A 21 16.05 -24.35 -4.10
N GLY A 22 15.54 -25.00 -3.05
CA GLY A 22 14.29 -24.62 -2.41
C GLY A 22 14.34 -23.22 -1.80
N SER A 23 15.42 -22.89 -1.09
CA SER A 23 15.62 -21.56 -0.50
C SER A 23 15.85 -20.49 -1.57
N PHE A 24 16.54 -20.79 -2.68
CA PHE A 24 16.68 -19.88 -3.81
C PHE A 24 15.32 -19.59 -4.48
N TYR A 25 14.49 -20.62 -4.70
CA TYR A 25 13.15 -20.45 -5.25
C TYR A 25 12.23 -19.67 -4.31
N ALA A 26 12.27 -19.98 -3.01
CA ALA A 26 11.51 -19.25 -2.00
C ALA A 26 11.95 -17.78 -1.93
N TYR A 27 13.25 -17.51 -1.89
CA TYR A 27 13.81 -16.15 -1.89
C TYR A 27 13.39 -15.36 -3.13
N ARG A 28 13.48 -15.96 -4.32
CA ARG A 28 13.07 -15.31 -5.58
C ARG A 28 11.56 -15.03 -5.63
N LYS A 29 10.74 -15.89 -5.02
CA LYS A 29 9.28 -15.70 -4.95
C LYS A 29 8.88 -14.65 -3.90
N VAL A 30 9.54 -14.64 -2.73
CA VAL A 30 9.32 -13.66 -1.66
C VAL A 30 9.77 -12.26 -2.07
N THR A 31 10.95 -12.11 -2.68
CA THR A 31 11.42 -10.79 -3.17
C THR A 31 10.44 -10.15 -4.16
N SER A 32 9.81 -10.96 -5.02
CA SER A 32 8.75 -10.46 -5.90
C SER A 32 7.47 -10.05 -5.14
N THR A 33 7.17 -10.64 -3.99
CA THR A 33 6.00 -10.30 -3.15
C THR A 33 6.26 -9.01 -2.37
N VAL A 34 7.47 -8.85 -1.84
CA VAL A 34 7.92 -7.65 -1.13
C VAL A 34 8.05 -6.44 -2.08
N ALA A 35 8.24 -6.67 -3.39
CA ALA A 35 8.34 -5.60 -4.38
C ALA A 35 7.18 -4.58 -4.33
N GLY A 36 5.93 -5.05 -4.18
CA GLY A 36 4.77 -4.15 -4.07
C GLY A 36 4.82 -3.26 -2.82
N PHE A 37 5.32 -3.78 -1.70
CA PHE A 37 5.51 -2.99 -0.47
C PHE A 37 6.79 -2.14 -0.51
N THR A 38 7.81 -2.51 -1.28
CA THR A 38 8.96 -1.61 -1.51
C THR A 38 8.57 -0.38 -2.30
N GLU A 39 7.52 -0.43 -3.13
CA GLU A 39 6.99 0.79 -3.75
C GLU A 39 6.33 1.72 -2.73
N LEU A 40 5.76 1.19 -1.64
CA LEU A 40 5.29 2.02 -0.51
C LEU A 40 6.44 2.75 0.18
N ALA A 41 7.68 2.25 0.08
CA ALA A 41 8.85 3.00 0.56
C ALA A 41 9.08 4.32 -0.20
N ARG A 42 8.40 4.55 -1.34
CA ARG A 42 8.39 5.82 -2.09
C ARG A 42 7.37 6.84 -1.56
N ILE A 43 6.52 6.49 -0.59
CA ILE A 43 5.55 7.43 -0.01
C ILE A 43 6.23 8.70 0.53
N PRO A 44 7.38 8.64 1.23
CA PRO A 44 8.07 9.86 1.67
C PRO A 44 8.49 10.75 0.49
N ASP A 45 8.84 10.17 -0.66
CA ASP A 45 9.18 10.95 -1.87
C ASP A 45 7.94 11.60 -2.49
N LEU A 46 6.79 10.92 -2.46
CA LEU A 46 5.50 11.52 -2.83
C LEU A 46 5.13 12.66 -1.88
N GLU A 47 5.31 12.50 -0.57
CA GLU A 47 5.02 13.58 0.38
C GLU A 47 5.96 14.79 0.18
N ARG A 48 7.21 14.55 -0.24
CA ARG A 48 8.15 15.62 -0.62
C ARG A 48 7.75 16.36 -1.89
N SER A 49 6.96 15.76 -2.79
CA SER A 49 6.47 16.44 -4.00
C SER A 49 5.29 17.38 -3.75
N ILE A 50 4.84 17.51 -2.48
CA ILE A 50 3.92 18.57 -2.08
C ILE A 50 4.61 19.93 -2.25
N ARG A 51 4.02 20.80 -3.07
CA ARG A 51 4.48 22.15 -3.41
C ARG A 51 4.48 23.08 -2.21
N ASN A 52 3.46 22.98 -1.35
CA ASN A 52 3.38 23.78 -0.14
C ASN A 52 4.09 23.07 1.03
N GLN A 53 5.37 23.40 1.23
CA GLN A 53 6.18 22.89 2.34
C GLN A 53 6.25 23.87 3.54
N SER A 54 5.36 24.87 3.59
CA SER A 54 5.36 25.82 4.70
C SER A 54 5.07 25.12 6.04
N GLN A 55 5.75 25.58 7.09
CA GLN A 55 5.40 25.18 8.46
C GLN A 55 4.04 25.77 8.78
N PHE A 56 3.02 24.90 8.88
CA PHE A 56 1.67 25.33 9.20
C PHE A 56 1.56 25.76 10.66
N ALA A 57 1.10 26.99 10.88
CA ALA A 57 0.72 27.48 12.20
C ALA A 57 -0.80 27.40 12.34
N ALA A 58 -1.27 26.69 13.37
CA ALA A 58 -2.69 26.58 13.65
C ALA A 58 -3.30 27.96 13.99
N PRO A 59 -4.56 28.23 13.59
CA PRO A 59 -5.27 29.44 14.01
C PRO A 59 -5.31 29.58 15.53
N ALA A 60 -5.18 30.79 16.04
CA ALA A 60 -5.21 31.06 17.49
C ALA A 60 -6.56 30.67 18.14
N SER A 61 -7.66 30.70 17.37
CA SER A 61 -8.97 30.23 17.83
C SER A 61 -9.04 28.71 18.00
N GLY A 62 -8.15 27.95 17.37
CA GLY A 62 -8.24 26.48 17.30
C GLY A 62 -9.39 25.97 16.43
N GLU A 63 -10.20 26.86 15.86
CA GLU A 63 -11.38 26.53 15.08
C GLU A 63 -11.06 26.33 13.60
N LEU A 64 -11.78 25.39 13.00
CA LEU A 64 -11.71 25.14 11.57
C LEU A 64 -12.42 26.25 10.80
N THR A 65 -11.72 26.91 9.88
CA THR A 65 -12.37 27.89 8.99
C THR A 65 -13.15 27.20 7.87
N ALA A 66 -14.18 27.86 7.34
CA ALA A 66 -14.96 27.35 6.20
C ALA A 66 -14.08 27.06 4.97
N LEU A 67 -13.09 27.92 4.71
CA LEU A 67 -12.14 27.74 3.60
C LEU A 67 -11.28 26.49 3.79
N GLN A 68 -10.78 26.26 5.01
CA GLN A 68 -9.99 25.07 5.34
C GLN A 68 -10.81 23.78 5.20
N LEU A 69 -12.05 23.80 5.68
CA LEU A 69 -12.97 22.68 5.49
C LEU A 69 -13.21 22.39 4.02
N GLN A 70 -13.49 23.42 3.21
CA GLN A 70 -13.78 23.27 1.80
C GLN A 70 -12.59 22.67 1.02
N ARG A 71 -11.37 23.13 1.32
CA ARG A 71 -10.13 22.56 0.75
C ARG A 71 -9.93 21.11 1.19
N TYR A 72 -10.18 20.78 2.45
CA TYR A 72 -10.10 19.40 2.93
C TYR A 72 -11.12 18.48 2.24
N LEU A 73 -12.37 18.93 2.09
CA LEU A 73 -13.40 18.18 1.39
C LEU A 73 -13.06 17.98 -0.09
N ALA A 74 -12.46 18.97 -0.76
CA ALA A 74 -11.97 18.81 -2.13
C ALA A 74 -10.92 17.69 -2.22
N VAL A 75 -9.96 17.65 -1.27
CA VAL A 75 -8.96 16.57 -1.20
C VAL A 75 -9.63 15.20 -0.96
N GLN A 76 -10.57 15.11 -0.02
CA GLN A 76 -11.30 13.86 0.25
C GLN A 76 -12.10 13.39 -0.96
N GLN A 77 -12.77 14.30 -1.67
CA GLN A 77 -13.55 14.00 -2.85
C GLN A 77 -12.66 13.50 -3.99
N ALA A 78 -11.49 14.09 -4.21
CA ALA A 78 -10.52 13.63 -5.20
C ALA A 78 -10.06 12.19 -4.91
N ILE A 79 -9.70 11.91 -3.66
CA ILE A 79 -9.28 10.57 -3.22
C ILE A 79 -10.43 9.56 -3.40
N GLN A 80 -11.64 9.89 -2.95
CA GLN A 80 -12.81 9.00 -3.08
C GLN A 80 -13.17 8.73 -4.54
N THR A 81 -13.12 9.75 -5.40
CA THR A 81 -13.40 9.61 -6.83
C THR A 81 -12.41 8.65 -7.48
N ARG A 82 -11.11 8.84 -7.21
CA ARG A 82 -10.06 7.98 -7.77
C ARG A 82 -10.14 6.56 -7.24
N LEU A 83 -10.26 6.38 -5.93
CA LEU A 83 -10.37 5.08 -5.29
C LEU A 83 -11.65 4.34 -5.72
N GLY A 84 -12.77 5.04 -5.87
CA GLY A 84 -14.01 4.44 -6.34
C GLY A 84 -13.89 3.82 -7.73
N ILE A 85 -13.08 4.41 -8.62
CA ILE A 85 -12.77 3.81 -9.94
C ILE A 85 -11.98 2.50 -9.75
N ARG A 86 -10.95 2.51 -8.90
CA ARG A 86 -10.10 1.34 -8.65
C ARG A 86 -10.82 0.20 -7.95
N VAL A 87 -11.70 0.50 -7.00
CA VAL A 87 -12.51 -0.53 -6.32
C VAL A 87 -13.45 -1.21 -7.32
N ARG A 88 -14.09 -0.46 -8.22
CA ARG A 88 -14.94 -1.05 -9.28
C ARG A 88 -14.13 -1.88 -10.27
N GLU A 89 -12.90 -1.48 -10.57
CA GLU A 89 -12.00 -2.26 -11.43
C GLU A 89 -11.59 -3.57 -10.74
N LEU A 90 -11.23 -3.50 -9.46
CA LEU A 90 -10.92 -4.67 -8.64
C LEU A 90 -12.12 -5.62 -8.58
N GLU A 91 -13.31 -5.10 -8.30
CA GLU A 91 -14.55 -5.89 -8.25
C GLU A 91 -14.79 -6.66 -9.54
N ARG A 92 -14.62 -6.02 -10.72
CA ARG A 92 -14.73 -6.70 -12.02
C ARG A 92 -13.69 -7.80 -12.20
N THR A 93 -12.43 -7.53 -11.86
CA THR A 93 -11.36 -8.53 -11.96
C THR A 93 -11.66 -9.74 -11.09
N TYR A 94 -12.13 -9.53 -9.85
CA TYR A 94 -12.46 -10.63 -8.93
C TYR A 94 -13.75 -11.38 -9.32
N GLN A 95 -14.78 -10.69 -9.81
CA GLN A 95 -15.98 -11.36 -10.34
C GLN A 95 -15.63 -12.28 -11.52
N THR A 96 -14.77 -11.81 -12.44
CA THR A 96 -14.27 -12.62 -13.57
C THR A 96 -13.48 -13.85 -13.11
N LEU A 97 -12.83 -13.78 -11.94
CA LEU A 97 -12.10 -14.91 -11.37
C LEU A 97 -13.03 -15.91 -10.68
N LEU A 98 -14.08 -15.44 -10.00
CA LEU A 98 -15.10 -16.27 -9.35
C LEU A 98 -15.98 -17.02 -10.37
N GLU A 99 -16.25 -16.43 -11.53
CA GLU A 99 -16.97 -17.09 -12.62
C GLU A 99 -16.17 -18.22 -13.29
N LYS A 100 -14.84 -18.23 -13.10
CA LYS A 100 -13.92 -19.23 -13.67
C LYS A 100 -13.60 -20.37 -12.71
N ASP A 101 -14.32 -20.48 -11.58
CA ASP A 101 -13.93 -21.35 -10.48
C ASP A 101 -14.34 -22.82 -10.73
N GLU A 102 -13.44 -23.57 -11.35
CA GLU A 102 -13.14 -24.95 -10.93
C GLU A 102 -11.86 -24.92 -10.08
N ALA A 103 -12.06 -24.87 -8.75
CA ALA A 103 -11.22 -25.47 -7.71
C ALA A 103 -9.71 -25.23 -7.76
N GLU A 104 -9.23 -24.06 -7.31
CA GLU A 104 -7.84 -23.97 -6.83
C GLU A 104 -7.68 -22.97 -5.68
N LEU A 105 -8.18 -23.36 -4.50
CA LEU A 105 -8.02 -22.66 -3.21
C LEU A 105 -6.54 -22.56 -2.73
N LEU A 106 -5.58 -22.99 -3.54
CA LEU A 106 -4.13 -23.03 -3.26
C LEU A 106 -3.29 -22.32 -4.34
N ASP A 107 -3.89 -21.46 -5.17
CA ASP A 107 -3.17 -20.68 -6.18
C ASP A 107 -2.39 -19.52 -5.52
N VAL A 108 -1.24 -19.87 -4.92
CA VAL A 108 -0.29 -18.96 -4.27
C VAL A 108 0.04 -17.73 -5.14
N PRO A 109 0.23 -17.85 -6.48
CA PRO A 109 0.33 -16.70 -7.38
C PRO A 109 -0.83 -15.68 -7.29
N LYS A 110 -2.09 -16.12 -7.22
CA LYS A 110 -3.26 -15.22 -7.11
C LYS A 110 -3.27 -14.46 -5.79
N VAL A 111 -2.95 -15.15 -4.69
CA VAL A 111 -2.82 -14.51 -3.37
C VAL A 111 -1.73 -13.42 -3.41
N ILE A 112 -0.57 -13.71 -4.01
CA ILE A 112 0.50 -12.72 -4.15
C ILE A 112 0.07 -11.53 -5.01
N ALA A 113 -0.67 -11.76 -6.10
CA ALA A 113 -1.20 -10.69 -6.95
C ALA A 113 -2.15 -9.77 -6.17
N ALA A 114 -3.08 -10.35 -5.38
CA ALA A 114 -4.00 -9.59 -4.53
C ALA A 114 -3.26 -8.64 -3.57
N TYR A 115 -2.19 -9.11 -2.93
CA TYR A 115 -1.38 -8.26 -2.05
C TYR A 115 -0.70 -7.11 -2.78
N ARG A 116 -0.21 -7.34 -4.01
CA ARG A 116 0.37 -6.27 -4.83
C ARG A 116 -0.68 -5.25 -5.26
N ASP A 117 -1.89 -5.70 -5.61
CA ASP A 117 -2.98 -4.81 -6.02
C ASP A 117 -3.37 -3.87 -4.88
N VAL A 118 -3.44 -4.37 -3.64
CA VAL A 118 -3.71 -3.54 -2.46
C VAL A 118 -2.61 -2.50 -2.24
N ALA A 119 -1.34 -2.90 -2.36
CA ALA A 119 -0.22 -1.96 -2.22
C ALA A 119 -0.25 -0.88 -3.32
N ALA A 120 -0.58 -1.24 -4.56
CA ALA A 120 -0.73 -0.32 -5.68
C ALA A 120 -1.88 0.67 -5.47
N ILE A 121 -3.04 0.20 -4.98
CA ILE A 121 -4.18 1.06 -4.63
C ILE A 121 -3.78 2.07 -3.56
N PHE A 122 -3.04 1.65 -2.54
CA PHE A 122 -2.58 2.55 -1.49
C PHE A 122 -1.61 3.62 -2.03
N LEU A 123 -0.65 3.22 -2.87
CA LEU A 123 0.29 4.15 -3.49
C LEU A 123 -0.42 5.17 -4.37
N GLU A 124 -1.39 4.73 -5.17
CA GLU A 124 -2.19 5.61 -6.03
C GLU A 124 -3.08 6.56 -5.23
N ALA A 125 -3.65 6.09 -4.12
CA ALA A 125 -4.38 6.94 -3.18
C ALA A 125 -3.49 8.03 -2.60
N LYS A 126 -2.25 7.68 -2.25
CA LYS A 126 -1.25 8.62 -1.74
C LYS A 126 -0.81 9.62 -2.79
N GLN A 127 -0.59 9.19 -4.03
CA GLN A 127 -0.29 10.09 -5.14
C GLN A 127 -1.44 11.06 -5.38
N THR A 128 -2.68 10.56 -5.43
CA THR A 128 -3.89 11.39 -5.58
C THR A 128 -4.05 12.38 -4.43
N GLN A 129 -3.74 11.96 -3.20
CA GLN A 129 -3.74 12.86 -2.05
C GLN A 129 -2.76 14.01 -2.27
N VAL A 130 -1.53 13.72 -2.69
CA VAL A 130 -0.49 14.72 -2.92
C VAL A 130 -0.91 15.68 -4.03
N ASP A 131 -1.42 15.17 -5.15
CA ASP A 131 -1.91 15.99 -6.25
C ASP A 131 -3.06 16.90 -5.81
N ALA A 132 -4.02 16.37 -5.05
CA ALA A 132 -5.13 17.16 -4.53
C ALA A 132 -4.68 18.20 -3.49
N LEU A 133 -3.69 17.89 -2.64
CA LEU A 133 -3.08 18.87 -1.73
C LEU A 133 -2.42 20.00 -2.52
N ASN A 134 -1.72 19.65 -3.61
CA ASN A 134 -1.09 20.58 -4.52
C ASN A 134 -2.09 21.48 -5.24
N GLU A 135 -3.26 20.97 -5.61
CA GLU A 135 -4.35 21.75 -6.21
C GLU A 135 -5.04 22.65 -5.18
N ALA A 136 -5.27 22.15 -3.97
CA ALA A 136 -5.90 22.88 -2.87
C ALA A 136 -4.96 23.92 -2.22
N GLY A 137 -3.67 23.91 -2.56
CA GLY A 137 -2.64 24.76 -1.97
C GLY A 137 -2.36 24.46 -0.49
N LEU A 138 -2.70 23.26 -0.02
CA LEU A 138 -2.54 22.85 1.37
C LEU A 138 -1.15 22.27 1.61
N SER A 139 -0.55 22.58 2.75
CA SER A 139 0.61 21.82 3.24
C SER A 139 0.16 20.52 3.90
N LEU A 140 1.08 19.57 4.03
CA LEU A 140 0.79 18.31 4.73
C LEU A 140 0.40 18.57 6.20
N GLY A 141 1.08 19.51 6.85
CA GLY A 141 0.80 19.88 8.25
C GLY A 141 -0.59 20.51 8.42
N GLU A 142 -0.99 21.38 7.50
CA GLU A 142 -2.32 21.98 7.49
C GLU A 142 -3.41 20.91 7.31
N TYR A 143 -3.24 20.02 6.32
CA TYR A 143 -4.18 18.93 6.08
C TYR A 143 -4.35 18.02 7.30
N GLN A 144 -3.23 17.62 7.95
CA GLN A 144 -3.28 16.77 9.13
C GLN A 144 -3.98 17.46 10.30
N TRP A 145 -3.76 18.76 10.49
CA TRP A 145 -4.43 19.54 11.52
C TRP A 145 -5.93 19.65 11.25
N ILE A 146 -6.33 20.00 10.02
CA ILE A 146 -7.75 20.06 9.62
C ILE A 146 -8.44 18.72 9.86
N ARG A 147 -7.80 17.63 9.44
CA ARG A 147 -8.31 16.27 9.65
C ARG A 147 -8.58 16.01 11.13
N ARG A 148 -7.62 16.29 12.02
CA ARG A 148 -7.80 16.12 13.47
C ARG A 148 -8.98 16.93 14.00
N GLN A 149 -9.13 18.19 13.58
CA GLN A 149 -10.26 19.03 14.01
C GLN A 149 -11.60 18.50 13.50
N ALA A 150 -11.67 18.08 12.24
CA ALA A 150 -12.88 17.51 11.66
C ALA A 150 -13.32 16.24 12.41
N TYR A 151 -12.38 15.36 12.74
CA TYR A 151 -12.67 14.15 13.52
C TYR A 151 -13.01 14.45 14.99
N ALA A 152 -12.34 15.41 15.61
CA ALA A 152 -12.67 15.86 16.96
C ALA A 152 -14.09 16.43 17.04
N ALA A 153 -14.52 17.19 16.02
CA ALA A 153 -15.88 17.70 15.92
C ALA A 153 -16.94 16.59 15.78
N LEU A 154 -16.57 15.43 15.24
CA LEU A 154 -17.41 14.23 15.16
C LEU A 154 -17.39 13.37 16.43
N GLY A 155 -16.73 13.83 17.50
CA GLY A 155 -16.57 13.07 18.75
C GLY A 155 -15.61 11.89 18.64
N MET A 156 -14.79 11.83 17.58
CA MET A 156 -13.79 10.79 17.34
C MET A 156 -12.38 11.40 17.39
N PRO A 157 -11.86 11.82 18.55
CA PRO A 157 -10.54 12.42 18.62
C PRO A 157 -9.47 11.41 18.15
N MET A 158 -8.78 11.75 17.06
CA MET A 158 -7.61 11.01 16.57
C MET A 158 -6.37 11.53 17.32
N ALA A 159 -5.62 10.62 17.96
CA ALA A 159 -4.34 10.91 18.59
C ALA A 159 -3.24 11.24 17.57
#